data_AF-A0A563F212-F1
#
_entry.id   AF-A0A563F212-F1
#
_cell.length_a   1.000
_cell.length_b   1.000
_cell.length_c   1.000
_cell.angle_alpha   90.00
_cell.angle_beta   90.00
_cell.angle_gamma   90.00
#
_symmetry.space_group_name_H-M   'P 1'
#
loop_
_entity.id
_entity.type
_entity.pdbx_description
1 polymer ?
#
loop_
_entity_poly.entity_id
_entity_poly.type
_entity_poly.pdbx_seq_one_letter_code
_entity_poly.pdbx_strand_id
1 'polypeptide(L)'
;MHIGPHIGATDQWLVDVPTVRWLLARVAAGDIGPIEATDILRQVAKWNTGCCYWCDLAAPSYPEALRRYQEMRAAWQREQDQMTAVTHPYLLDNGLVHTTDCTRCQPPREPGHPGCDLHAYTAWHSALQGDLDQIMAALREEARTTRRISTEELLQWLRQRNPAAADPRCPACAPRMPDEWNSD
;
A
#
# COMPACT_ATOMS: atom_id res chain seq x y z
N MET A 1 -16.90 11.45 42.79
CA MET A 1 -16.48 12.70 43.44
C MET A 1 -15.00 12.58 43.76
N HIS A 2 -14.22 13.58 43.36
CA HIS A 2 -12.77 13.79 43.53
C HIS A 2 -11.77 12.95 42.72
N ILE A 3 -11.37 13.57 41.61
CA ILE A 3 -10.07 13.44 40.94
C ILE A 3 -9.01 14.04 41.88
N GLY A 4 -7.98 13.27 42.22
CA GLY A 4 -6.71 13.74 42.79
C GLY A 4 -5.56 13.45 41.82
N PRO A 5 -4.44 14.20 41.87
CA PRO A 5 -3.42 14.13 40.84
C PRO A 5 -2.56 12.87 41.02
N HIS A 6 -2.57 11.95 40.05
CA HIS A 6 -1.54 10.93 39.94
C HIS A 6 -0.25 11.59 39.44
N ILE A 7 0.62 11.96 40.39
CA ILE A 7 2.03 12.25 40.12
C ILE A 7 2.71 10.89 39.92
N GLY A 8 3.27 10.66 38.73
CA GLY A 8 4.24 9.57 38.51
C GLY A 8 3.88 8.57 37.42
N ALA A 9 3.62 9.01 36.19
CA ALA A 9 3.99 8.20 35.04
C ALA A 9 5.49 8.37 34.85
N THR A 10 6.28 7.32 35.08
CA THR A 10 7.70 7.32 34.74
C THR A 10 7.77 7.10 33.25
N ASP A 11 7.90 8.17 32.47
CA ASP A 11 8.15 8.06 31.04
C ASP A 11 9.49 7.33 30.84
N GLN A 12 9.44 6.12 30.30
CA GLN A 12 10.63 5.29 30.03
C GLN A 12 11.07 5.51 28.59
N TRP A 13 12.27 6.02 28.40
CA TRP A 13 12.82 6.35 27.10
C TRP A 13 13.99 5.44 26.79
N LEU A 14 14.00 4.86 25.59
CA LEU A 14 15.11 4.06 25.10
C LEU A 14 16.13 5.00 24.46
N VAL A 15 17.28 5.16 25.11
CA VAL A 15 18.43 5.94 24.62
C VAL A 15 19.62 4.99 24.54
N ASP A 16 20.39 5.07 23.45
CA ASP A 16 21.57 4.23 23.31
C ASP A 16 22.66 4.59 24.35
N VAL A 17 23.37 3.57 24.83
CA VAL A 17 24.40 3.70 25.88
C VAL A 17 25.52 4.71 25.49
N PRO A 18 26.02 4.74 24.24
CA PRO A 18 26.98 5.76 23.80
C PRO A 18 26.48 7.20 23.99
N THR A 19 25.24 7.50 23.58
CA THR A 19 24.62 8.82 23.74
C THR A 19 24.51 9.22 25.21
N VAL A 20 24.08 8.30 26.08
CA VAL A 20 24.00 8.55 27.53
C VAL A 20 25.38 8.86 28.11
N ARG A 21 26.41 8.09 27.73
CA ARG A 21 27.79 8.31 28.22
C ARG A 21 28.37 9.64 27.77
N TRP A 22 28.11 10.03 26.52
CA TRP A 22 28.56 11.32 25.99
C TRP A 22 27.93 12.48 26.77
N LEU A 23 26.62 12.42 27.03
CA LEU A 23 25.89 13.46 27.74
C LEU A 23 26.39 13.61 29.20
N LEU A 24 26.58 12.49 29.90
CA LEU A 24 27.10 12.47 31.27
C LEU A 24 28.52 13.05 31.35
N ALA A 25 29.38 12.80 30.35
CA ALA A 25 30.72 13.37 30.30
C ALA A 25 30.71 14.90 30.19
N ARG A 26 29.75 15.47 29.45
CA ARG A 26 29.57 16.93 29.32
C ARG A 26 29.06 17.58 30.59
N VAL A 27 28.11 16.93 31.27
CA VAL A 27 27.65 17.37 32.60
C VAL A 27 28.81 17.33 33.61
N ALA A 28 29.61 16.25 33.61
CA ALA A 28 30.76 16.12 34.50
C ALA A 28 31.86 17.15 34.22
N ALA A 29 32.05 17.55 32.95
CA ALA A 29 32.97 18.60 32.56
C ALA A 29 32.48 20.01 32.89
N GLY A 30 31.21 20.17 33.29
CA GLY A 30 30.58 21.48 33.49
C GLY A 30 30.23 22.21 32.19
N ASP A 31 30.32 21.53 31.04
CA ASP A 31 30.01 22.07 29.72
C ASP A 31 28.50 22.38 29.57
N ILE A 32 27.65 21.57 30.21
CA ILE A 32 26.19 21.72 30.23
C ILE A 32 25.63 21.45 31.63
N GLY A 33 24.52 22.10 31.98
CA GLY A 33 23.82 21.85 33.25
C GLY A 33 22.99 20.56 33.22
N PRO A 34 22.66 19.95 34.38
CA PRO A 34 21.76 18.79 34.45
C PRO A 34 20.36 19.03 33.87
N ILE A 35 19.84 20.27 34.02
CA ILE A 35 18.55 20.68 33.45
C ILE A 35 18.65 20.74 31.93
N GLU A 36 19.71 21.35 31.41
CA GLU A 36 19.99 21.44 29.98
C GLU A 36 20.19 20.06 29.34
N ALA A 37 20.91 19.15 30.01
CA ALA A 37 21.06 17.76 29.58
C ALA A 37 19.70 17.03 29.52
N THR A 38 18.83 17.26 30.50
CA THR A 38 17.48 16.71 30.52
C THR A 38 16.64 17.27 29.38
N ASP A 39 16.76 18.56 29.07
CA ASP A 39 16.03 19.19 27.98
C ASP A 39 16.54 18.76 26.61
N ILE A 40 17.85 18.52 26.45
CA ILE A 40 18.43 17.90 25.25
C ILE A 40 17.87 16.50 25.05
N LEU A 41 17.88 15.66 26.10
CA LEU A 41 17.26 14.33 26.02
C LEU A 41 15.78 14.44 25.67
N ARG A 42 15.06 15.40 26.27
CA ARG A 42 13.65 15.67 25.93
C ARG A 42 13.45 16.12 24.52
N GLN A 43 14.35 16.89 23.96
CA GLN A 43 14.25 17.35 22.58
C GLN A 43 14.59 16.25 21.58
N VAL A 44 15.59 15.41 21.89
CA VAL A 44 15.97 14.26 21.06
C VAL A 44 14.93 13.15 21.14
N ALA A 45 14.27 12.97 22.28
CA ALA A 45 13.18 12.02 22.47
C ALA A 45 11.79 12.59 22.16
N LYS A 46 11.67 13.92 21.94
CA LYS A 46 10.53 14.55 21.28
C LYS A 46 10.57 14.17 19.80
N TRP A 47 10.36 12.89 19.54
CA TRP A 47 10.02 12.37 18.23
C TRP A 47 8.64 12.95 17.91
N ASN A 48 8.63 13.89 16.97
CA ASN A 48 7.41 14.53 16.53
C ASN A 48 6.56 13.48 15.80
N THR A 49 5.54 12.99 16.50
CA THR A 49 4.33 12.30 15.97
C THR A 49 4.38 10.78 15.76
N GLY A 50 4.64 10.02 16.84
CA GLY A 50 3.58 9.14 17.36
C GLY A 50 3.66 7.61 17.22
N CYS A 51 4.71 6.98 16.67
CA CYS A 51 4.79 5.50 16.67
C CYS A 51 6.21 4.90 16.56
N CYS A 52 7.00 5.24 15.53
CA CYS A 52 8.38 4.78 15.36
C CYS A 52 9.15 5.64 14.34
N TYR A 53 10.46 5.44 14.21
CA TYR A 53 11.36 6.22 13.32
C TYR A 53 10.85 6.25 11.88
N TRP A 54 10.35 5.12 11.40
CA TRP A 54 9.81 4.99 10.06
C TRP A 54 8.53 5.79 9.86
N CYS A 55 7.71 5.95 10.91
CA CYS A 55 6.52 6.79 10.85
C CYS A 55 6.92 8.27 10.72
N ASP A 56 7.93 8.71 11.46
CA ASP A 56 8.40 10.11 11.39
C ASP A 56 8.97 10.43 10.00
N LEU A 57 9.71 9.49 9.39
CA LEU A 57 10.18 9.64 8.01
C LEU A 57 9.05 9.66 6.97
N ALA A 58 8.01 8.85 7.18
CA ALA A 58 6.92 8.69 6.23
C ALA A 58 5.81 9.76 6.41
N ALA A 59 5.71 10.38 7.59
CA ALA A 59 4.67 11.35 7.93
C ALA A 59 4.54 12.51 6.93
N PRO A 60 5.62 13.10 6.39
CA PRO A 60 5.50 14.18 5.42
C PRO A 60 4.84 13.77 4.09
N SER A 61 5.02 12.51 3.66
CA SER A 61 4.51 12.04 2.36
C SER A 61 3.15 11.34 2.45
N TYR A 62 2.75 10.86 3.64
CA TYR A 62 1.52 10.08 3.82
C TYR A 62 0.23 10.80 3.39
N PRO A 63 -0.01 12.09 3.73
CA PRO A 63 -1.21 12.79 3.29
C PRO A 63 -1.33 12.88 1.76
N GLU A 64 -0.21 13.09 1.08
CA GLU A 64 -0.16 13.16 -0.38
C GLU A 64 -0.38 11.77 -1.00
N ALA A 65 0.17 10.71 -0.41
CA ALA A 65 -0.11 9.33 -0.82
C ALA A 65 -1.60 8.99 -0.72
N LEU A 66 -2.27 9.39 0.37
CA LEU A 66 -3.72 9.22 0.53
C LEU A 66 -4.52 9.98 -0.52
N ARG A 67 -4.15 11.23 -0.81
CA ARG A 67 -4.81 12.03 -1.86
C ARG A 67 -4.70 11.36 -3.23
N ARG A 68 -3.49 10.95 -3.61
CA ARG A 68 -3.25 10.27 -4.90
C ARG A 68 -3.96 8.92 -4.98
N TYR A 69 -4.03 8.18 -3.87
CA TYR A 69 -4.82 6.96 -3.80
C TYR A 69 -6.32 7.21 -4.04
N GLN A 70 -6.89 8.24 -3.42
CA GLN A 70 -8.29 8.60 -3.63
C GLN A 70 -8.57 8.98 -5.09
N GLU A 71 -7.68 9.75 -5.72
CA GLU A 71 -7.78 10.10 -7.14
C GLU A 71 -7.70 8.88 -8.05
N MET A 72 -6.73 7.98 -7.78
CA MET A 72 -6.56 6.73 -8.50
C MET A 72 -7.79 5.82 -8.36
N ARG A 73 -8.32 5.68 -7.13
CA ARG A 73 -9.52 4.89 -6.86
C ARG A 73 -10.75 5.47 -7.55
N ALA A 74 -10.91 6.79 -7.54
CA ALA A 74 -12.00 7.46 -8.23
C ALA A 74 -11.91 7.29 -9.76
N ALA A 75 -10.70 7.35 -10.33
CA ALA A 75 -10.48 7.06 -11.75
C ALA A 75 -10.84 5.61 -12.09
N TRP A 76 -10.33 4.66 -11.30
CA TRP A 76 -10.64 3.24 -11.46
C TRP A 76 -12.15 2.96 -11.36
N GLN A 77 -12.85 3.57 -10.39
CA GLN A 77 -14.30 3.39 -10.25
C GLN A 77 -15.04 3.91 -11.50
N ARG A 78 -14.67 5.08 -12.01
CA ARG A 78 -15.26 5.63 -13.25
C ARG A 78 -15.02 4.72 -14.45
N GLU A 79 -13.86 4.08 -14.54
CA GLU A 79 -13.58 3.09 -15.58
C GLU A 79 -14.48 1.86 -15.41
N GLN A 80 -14.59 1.31 -14.20
CA GLN A 80 -15.48 0.16 -13.93
C GLN A 80 -16.95 0.47 -14.23
N ASP A 81 -17.43 1.67 -13.90
CA ASP A 81 -18.82 2.09 -14.13
C ASP A 81 -19.17 2.19 -15.63
N GLN A 82 -18.17 2.40 -16.49
CA GLN A 82 -18.33 2.42 -17.95
C GLN A 82 -18.33 1.00 -18.56
N MET A 83 -17.90 -0.01 -17.81
CA MET A 83 -17.80 -1.39 -18.26
C MET A 83 -19.08 -2.17 -17.98
N THR A 84 -19.77 -2.60 -19.04
CA THR A 84 -20.96 -3.45 -18.94
C THR A 84 -20.63 -4.88 -19.34
N ALA A 85 -21.52 -5.83 -19.00
CA ALA A 85 -21.39 -7.21 -19.46
C ALA A 85 -21.47 -7.36 -21.00
N VAL A 86 -21.90 -6.32 -21.72
CA VAL A 86 -21.92 -6.32 -23.20
C VAL A 86 -20.60 -5.81 -23.75
N THR A 87 -20.05 -4.72 -23.20
CA THR A 87 -18.79 -4.12 -23.70
C THR A 87 -17.55 -4.87 -23.21
N HIS A 88 -17.59 -5.40 -21.99
CA HIS A 88 -16.51 -6.14 -21.34
C HIS A 88 -17.04 -7.46 -20.78
N PRO A 89 -17.38 -8.42 -21.66
CA PRO A 89 -18.09 -9.65 -21.27
C PRO A 89 -17.23 -10.64 -20.49
N TYR A 90 -15.91 -10.44 -20.43
CA TYR A 90 -14.97 -11.37 -19.81
C TYR A 90 -14.29 -10.78 -18.58
N LEU A 91 -13.91 -11.66 -17.65
CA LEU A 91 -12.93 -11.40 -16.62
C LEU A 91 -11.64 -12.16 -16.96
N LEU A 92 -10.49 -11.50 -16.82
CA LEU A 92 -9.18 -12.11 -16.88
C LEU A 92 -8.61 -12.15 -15.46
N ASP A 93 -8.31 -13.35 -14.97
CA ASP A 93 -7.71 -13.59 -13.66
C ASP A 93 -6.60 -14.63 -13.78
N ASN A 94 -5.38 -14.28 -13.37
CA ASN A 94 -4.24 -15.21 -13.33
C ASN A 94 -4.02 -16.03 -14.62
N GLY A 95 -4.27 -15.43 -15.78
CA GLY A 95 -4.12 -16.08 -17.10
C GLY A 95 -5.26 -17.02 -17.49
N LEU A 96 -6.35 -17.06 -16.71
CA LEU A 96 -7.60 -17.69 -17.06
C LEU A 96 -8.66 -16.65 -17.45
N VAL A 97 -9.50 -17.03 -18.39
CA VAL A 97 -10.65 -16.25 -18.88
C VAL A 97 -11.89 -16.82 -18.22
N HIS A 98 -12.74 -15.91 -17.74
CA HIS A 98 -13.98 -16.21 -17.05
C HIS A 98 -15.14 -15.40 -17.63
N THR A 99 -16.37 -15.87 -17.44
CA THR A 99 -17.56 -15.03 -17.58
C THR A 99 -17.63 -14.03 -16.42
N THR A 100 -18.28 -12.89 -16.64
CA THR A 100 -18.44 -11.83 -15.62
C THR A 100 -19.22 -12.26 -14.36
N ASP A 101 -19.99 -13.35 -14.45
CA ASP A 101 -20.78 -13.94 -13.38
C ASP A 101 -20.14 -15.23 -12.78
N CYS A 102 -18.89 -15.55 -13.14
CA CYS A 102 -18.23 -16.75 -12.66
C CYS A 102 -18.01 -16.71 -11.13
N THR A 103 -18.61 -17.66 -10.41
CA THR A 103 -18.50 -17.75 -8.94
C THR A 103 -17.13 -18.18 -8.42
N ARG A 104 -16.24 -18.66 -9.30
CA ARG A 104 -14.85 -19.02 -8.97
C ARG A 104 -13.85 -17.91 -9.25
N CYS A 105 -14.27 -16.86 -9.96
CA CYS A 105 -13.44 -15.70 -10.22
C CYS A 105 -13.69 -14.65 -9.14
N GLN A 106 -12.64 -14.01 -8.64
CA GLN A 106 -12.83 -12.84 -7.80
C GLN A 106 -13.35 -11.67 -8.68
N PRO A 107 -14.15 -10.75 -8.13
CA PRO A 107 -14.48 -9.52 -8.85
C PRO A 107 -13.21 -8.69 -9.08
N PRO A 108 -13.22 -7.76 -10.05
CA PRO A 108 -12.12 -6.82 -10.25
C PRO A 108 -11.75 -6.13 -8.93
N ARG A 109 -10.46 -6.12 -8.63
CA ARG A 109 -9.94 -5.55 -7.38
C ARG A 109 -9.66 -4.06 -7.57
N GLU A 110 -10.05 -3.25 -6.59
CA GLU A 110 -9.64 -1.84 -6.57
C GLU A 110 -8.12 -1.72 -6.37
N PRO A 111 -7.50 -0.60 -6.76
CA PRO A 111 -6.10 -0.34 -6.43
C PRO A 111 -5.81 -0.50 -4.93
N GLY A 112 -4.61 -0.96 -4.60
CA GLY A 112 -4.18 -1.15 -3.22
C GLY A 112 -4.22 0.15 -2.41
N HIS A 113 -4.59 0.07 -1.14
CA HIS A 113 -4.53 1.21 -0.23
C HIS A 113 -3.08 1.38 0.27
N PRO A 114 -2.54 2.62 0.39
CA PRO A 114 -1.22 2.88 0.94
C PRO A 114 -1.10 2.61 2.47
N GLY A 115 -1.86 1.66 3.01
CA GLY A 115 -1.94 1.34 4.45
C GLY A 115 -3.09 2.05 5.17
N CYS A 116 -3.81 1.35 6.05
CA CYS A 116 -4.97 1.91 6.77
C CYS A 116 -4.61 3.02 7.78
N ASP A 117 -3.34 3.09 8.15
CA ASP A 117 -2.77 4.13 9.00
C ASP A 117 -1.31 4.43 8.58
N LEU A 118 -0.73 5.45 9.22
CA LEU A 118 0.66 5.85 8.96
C LEU A 118 1.65 4.70 9.21
N HIS A 119 1.38 3.83 10.18
CA HIS A 119 2.28 2.72 10.49
C HIS A 119 2.29 1.68 9.36
N ALA A 120 1.13 1.31 8.84
CA ALA A 120 1.03 0.42 7.69
C ALA A 120 1.68 1.02 6.43
N TYR A 121 1.57 2.35 6.23
CA TYR A 121 2.24 3.04 5.13
C TYR A 121 3.78 2.93 5.17
N THR A 122 4.37 2.81 6.37
CA THR A 122 5.84 2.73 6.50
C THR A 122 6.44 1.54 5.77
N ALA A 123 5.70 0.44 5.61
CA ALA A 123 6.18 -0.74 4.87
C ALA A 123 6.46 -0.40 3.40
N TRP A 124 5.55 0.34 2.76
CA TRP A 124 5.72 0.82 1.39
C TRP A 124 6.82 1.86 1.30
N HIS A 125 6.79 2.83 2.21
CA HIS A 125 7.77 3.91 2.26
C HIS A 125 9.20 3.39 2.43
N SER A 126 9.41 2.38 3.29
CA SER A 126 10.71 1.75 3.50
C SER A 126 11.15 0.94 2.28
N ALA A 127 10.29 0.05 1.78
CA ALA A 127 10.62 -0.84 0.67
C ALA A 127 10.94 -0.10 -0.63
N LEU A 128 10.28 1.03 -0.86
CA LEU A 128 10.42 1.84 -2.08
C LEU A 128 11.14 3.17 -1.83
N GLN A 129 11.89 3.27 -0.73
CA GLN A 129 12.76 4.40 -0.42
C GLN A 129 12.06 5.78 -0.40
N GLY A 130 10.77 5.80 -0.08
CA GLY A 130 9.94 7.02 -0.07
C GLY A 130 9.60 7.56 -1.45
N ASP A 131 9.90 6.83 -2.54
CA ASP A 131 9.50 7.21 -3.88
C ASP A 131 7.99 7.01 -4.05
N LEU A 132 7.26 8.12 -3.96
CA LEU A 132 5.82 8.11 -4.03
C LEU A 132 5.31 7.61 -5.39
N ASP A 133 5.99 7.91 -6.49
CA ASP A 133 5.54 7.48 -7.82
C ASP A 133 5.67 5.95 -7.95
N GLN A 134 6.74 5.36 -7.42
CA GLN A 134 6.89 3.91 -7.36
C GLN A 134 5.85 3.26 -6.43
N ILE A 135 5.57 3.86 -5.27
CA ILE A 135 4.53 3.38 -4.35
C ILE A 135 3.18 3.37 -5.06
N MET A 136 2.80 4.48 -5.71
CA MET A 136 1.54 4.56 -6.43
C MET A 136 1.46 3.59 -7.61
N ALA A 137 2.57 3.34 -8.30
CA ALA A 137 2.63 2.35 -9.38
C ALA A 137 2.42 0.92 -8.85
N ALA A 138 3.04 0.57 -7.72
CA ALA A 138 2.89 -0.75 -7.10
C ALA A 138 1.44 -0.99 -6.65
N LEU A 139 0.81 -0.01 -6.01
CA LEU A 139 -0.59 -0.09 -5.57
C LEU A 139 -1.57 -0.22 -6.76
N ARG A 140 -1.26 0.43 -7.89
CA ARG A 140 -2.04 0.29 -9.13
C ARG A 140 -1.95 -1.11 -9.72
N GLU A 141 -0.79 -1.76 -9.61
CA GLU A 141 -0.59 -3.10 -10.17
C GLU A 141 -1.47 -4.14 -9.48
N GLU A 142 -1.83 -3.96 -8.21
CA GLU A 142 -2.80 -4.84 -7.53
C GLU A 142 -4.18 -4.88 -8.21
N ALA A 143 -4.60 -3.79 -8.86
CA ALA A 143 -5.86 -3.75 -9.59
C ALA A 143 -5.83 -4.51 -10.92
N ARG A 144 -4.65 -4.99 -11.36
CA ARG A 144 -4.48 -5.70 -12.63
C ARG A 144 -4.58 -7.21 -12.51
N THR A 145 -4.55 -7.77 -11.29
CA THR A 145 -4.63 -9.22 -11.07
C THR A 145 -5.90 -9.81 -11.64
N THR A 146 -7.04 -9.20 -11.31
CA THR A 146 -8.35 -9.57 -11.86
C THR A 146 -8.97 -8.34 -12.49
N ARG A 147 -9.32 -8.40 -13.77
CA ARG A 147 -9.91 -7.26 -14.48
C ARG A 147 -10.94 -7.67 -15.53
N ARG A 148 -11.88 -6.78 -15.78
CA ARG A 148 -12.80 -6.87 -16.93
C ARG A 148 -12.05 -6.56 -18.21
N ILE A 149 -12.33 -7.31 -19.26
CA ILE A 149 -11.76 -7.08 -20.59
C ILE A 149 -12.83 -7.22 -21.66
N SER A 150 -12.69 -6.41 -22.71
CA SER A 150 -13.45 -6.49 -23.95
C SER A 150 -13.03 -7.70 -24.78
N THR A 151 -13.83 -8.02 -25.80
CA THR A 151 -13.50 -9.06 -26.78
C THR A 151 -12.21 -8.74 -27.54
N GLU A 152 -11.98 -7.47 -27.88
CA GLU A 152 -10.77 -7.04 -28.60
C GLU A 152 -9.50 -7.20 -27.75
N GLU A 153 -9.56 -6.78 -26.48
CA GLU A 153 -8.45 -6.97 -25.54
C GLU A 153 -8.16 -8.45 -25.28
N LEU A 154 -9.20 -9.29 -25.19
CA LEU A 154 -9.03 -10.73 -25.08
C LEU A 154 -8.30 -11.30 -26.29
N LEU A 155 -8.70 -10.92 -27.52
CA LEU A 155 -8.04 -11.36 -28.75
C LEU A 155 -6.58 -10.91 -28.79
N GLN A 156 -6.29 -9.66 -28.42
CA GLN A 156 -4.92 -9.15 -28.35
C GLN A 156 -4.08 -9.95 -27.35
N TRP A 157 -4.62 -10.25 -26.17
CA TRP A 157 -3.94 -11.05 -25.17
C TRP A 157 -3.70 -12.49 -25.64
N LEU A 158 -4.68 -13.13 -26.27
CA LEU A 158 -4.55 -14.48 -26.82
C LEU A 158 -3.46 -14.57 -27.90
N ARG A 159 -3.34 -13.55 -28.77
CA ARG A 159 -2.29 -13.49 -29.82
C ARG A 159 -0.88 -13.39 -29.24
N GLN A 160 -0.73 -12.81 -28.06
CA GLN A 160 0.57 -12.68 -27.37
C GLN A 160 0.91 -13.90 -26.51
N ARG A 161 -0.07 -14.78 -26.29
CA ARG A 161 0.08 -15.94 -25.42
C ARG A 161 0.92 -17.01 -26.11
N ASN A 162 1.71 -17.75 -25.31
CA ASN A 162 2.44 -18.91 -25.81
C ASN A 162 1.44 -19.95 -26.37
N PRO A 163 1.56 -20.34 -27.65
CA PRO A 163 0.67 -21.35 -28.26
C PRO A 163 0.71 -22.71 -27.55
N ALA A 164 1.82 -23.03 -26.87
CA ALA A 164 1.98 -24.28 -26.12
C ALA A 164 1.41 -24.23 -24.68
N ALA A 165 0.84 -23.10 -24.25
CA ALA A 165 0.24 -22.99 -22.93
C ALA A 165 -1.11 -23.73 -22.86
N ALA A 166 -1.48 -24.20 -21.67
CA ALA A 166 -2.77 -24.88 -21.42
C ALA A 166 -3.98 -24.04 -21.87
N ASP A 167 -5.16 -24.62 -22.01
CA ASP A 167 -6.37 -23.86 -22.36
C ASP A 167 -6.60 -22.70 -21.36
N PRO A 168 -6.76 -21.44 -21.82
CA PRO A 168 -6.99 -20.31 -20.94
C PRO A 168 -8.41 -20.24 -20.39
N ARG A 169 -9.35 -21.08 -20.84
CA ARG A 169 -10.72 -21.05 -20.35
C ARG A 169 -10.79 -21.58 -18.92
N CYS A 170 -11.51 -20.84 -18.06
CA CYS A 170 -11.88 -21.37 -16.76
C CYS A 170 -12.74 -22.63 -16.94
N PRO A 171 -12.37 -23.79 -16.36
CA PRO A 171 -13.12 -25.03 -16.53
C PRO A 171 -14.50 -25.03 -15.84
N ALA A 172 -14.76 -24.06 -14.96
CA ALA A 172 -16.02 -23.99 -14.21
C ALA A 172 -17.12 -23.22 -14.93
N CYS A 173 -16.79 -22.07 -15.54
CA CYS A 173 -17.75 -21.29 -16.32
C CYS A 173 -17.64 -21.52 -17.83
N ALA A 174 -16.55 -22.15 -18.29
CA ALA A 174 -16.30 -22.50 -19.69
C ALA A 174 -16.74 -21.37 -20.65
N PRO A 175 -16.15 -20.16 -20.51
CA PRO A 175 -16.63 -19.00 -21.25
C PRO A 175 -16.56 -19.28 -22.75
N ARG A 176 -17.60 -18.84 -23.47
CA ARG A 176 -17.56 -18.86 -24.93
C ARG A 176 -16.46 -17.92 -25.38
N MET A 177 -15.46 -18.45 -26.05
CA MET A 177 -14.35 -17.66 -26.58
C MET A 177 -14.75 -16.99 -27.89
N PRO A 178 -14.10 -15.87 -28.28
CA PRO A 178 -14.32 -15.23 -29.57
C PRO A 178 -14.09 -16.21 -30.72
N ASP A 179 -14.88 -16.11 -31.78
CA ASP A 179 -14.89 -17.10 -32.87
C ASP A 179 -13.52 -17.24 -33.57
N GLU A 180 -12.70 -16.18 -33.61
CA GLU A 180 -11.32 -16.21 -34.11
C GLU A 180 -10.40 -17.18 -33.36
N TRP A 181 -10.73 -17.58 -32.13
CA TRP A 181 -9.95 -18.53 -31.33
C TRP A 181 -10.54 -19.94 -31.34
N ASN A 182 -11.83 -20.11 -31.62
CA ASN A 182 -12.45 -21.44 -31.75
C ASN A 182 -12.23 -22.08 -33.13
N SER A 183 -11.49 -21.40 -34.01
CA SER A 183 -11.20 -21.84 -35.37
C SER A 183 -9.88 -22.63 -35.40
N ASP A 184 -9.89 -23.84 -34.84
CA ASP A 184 -8.99 -24.97 -35.16
C ASP A 184 -9.51 -26.28 -34.52
#